data_AF-A0A370KSW7-F1
#
_entry.id   AF-A0A370KSW7-F1
#
_cell.length_a   1.000
_cell.length_b   1.000
_cell.length_c   1.000
_cell.angle_alpha   90.00
_cell.angle_beta   90.00
_cell.angle_gamma   90.00
#
_symmetry.space_group_name_H-M   'P 1'
#
loop_
_entity.id
_entity.type
_entity.pdbx_description
1 polymer ?
#
loop_
_entity_poly.entity_id
_entity_poly.type
_entity_poly.pdbx_seq_one_letter_code
_entity_poly.pdbx_strand_id
1 'polypeptide(L)'
;MATATNKVPVFVGPSLGRDRPACHGVDFDFDYRPPAAQGDIIAAAVDGPSAIILIDGYFEHVPAVHHKEILWAIDNGIAVYGSASIGALRAAELSRFGMIGVGVIFEWFESGELERDDEVALVHGPEELYYEPLSEPLVNIRSTLSSAVCSGVVEKDFADLLIGRAKSTFYPERSFRRLLGGLDSKADRAGAERLASWLPSGRLDQKRIDAMACLDRATADLQQFSNENRRASSGFVFTDAFAQLVQCKAATMPLGNSSADGLIQLCSHTAAGLTASAAIGAAALAIDRATQGPVPVHALSEAVNCFLEQVPKADIGPWMKSRNLDIDTLSRMLEELARVERSSDEAEQLIHRLVHSRLKMS
;
A
#
# COMPACT_ATOMS: atom_id res chain seq x y z
N MET A 1 -6.90 -3.37 -30.89
CA MET A 1 -5.68 -3.00 -30.16
C MET A 1 -6.00 -1.73 -29.42
N ALA A 2 -6.27 -1.81 -28.11
CA ALA A 2 -6.43 -0.62 -27.29
C ALA A 2 -5.07 0.10 -27.31
N THR A 3 -5.07 1.37 -27.69
CA THR A 3 -3.89 2.23 -27.60
C THR A 3 -3.43 2.23 -26.15
N ALA A 4 -2.24 1.66 -25.88
CA ALA A 4 -1.64 1.71 -24.55
C ALA A 4 -1.69 3.16 -24.06
N THR A 5 -2.26 3.36 -22.87
CA THR A 5 -2.29 4.68 -22.26
C THR A 5 -0.85 5.16 -22.11
N ASN A 6 -0.56 6.38 -22.58
CA ASN A 6 0.81 6.88 -22.64
C ASN A 6 1.32 7.39 -21.29
N LYS A 7 0.82 6.78 -20.22
CA LYS A 7 1.00 7.18 -18.83
C LYS A 7 1.58 6.01 -18.07
N VAL A 8 2.61 6.28 -17.29
CA VAL A 8 3.26 5.32 -16.40
C VAL A 8 2.84 5.66 -14.98
N PRO A 9 1.98 4.85 -14.33
CA PRO A 9 1.59 5.06 -12.94
C PRO A 9 2.80 5.01 -12.00
N VAL A 10 2.95 6.03 -11.16
CA VAL A 10 4.00 6.13 -10.14
C VAL A 10 3.36 6.33 -8.77
N PHE A 11 3.41 5.31 -7.93
CA PHE A 11 2.87 5.36 -6.57
C PHE A 11 3.93 5.92 -5.60
N VAL A 12 3.72 7.15 -5.13
CA VAL A 12 4.71 7.87 -4.34
C VAL A 12 4.08 8.81 -3.31
N GLY A 13 4.74 8.98 -2.18
CA GLY A 13 4.39 9.96 -1.17
C GLY A 13 5.65 10.62 -0.60
N PRO A 14 6.04 10.29 0.65
CA PRO A 14 7.10 11.00 1.36
C PRO A 14 8.47 10.90 0.70
N SER A 15 8.73 9.89 -0.15
CA SER A 15 10.06 9.71 -0.76
C SER A 15 10.38 10.78 -1.82
N LEU A 16 9.37 11.35 -2.49
CA LEU A 16 9.57 12.48 -3.41
C LEU A 16 8.89 13.78 -2.93
N GLY A 17 7.84 13.66 -2.11
CA GLY A 17 7.08 14.80 -1.61
C GLY A 17 6.57 15.71 -2.73
N ARG A 18 6.90 17.00 -2.63
CA ARG A 18 6.55 18.04 -3.61
C ARG A 18 7.39 18.00 -4.88
N ASP A 19 8.63 17.54 -4.79
CA ASP A 19 9.60 17.64 -5.86
C ASP A 19 9.58 16.36 -6.70
N ARG A 20 8.52 16.28 -7.53
CA ARG A 20 8.23 15.19 -8.46
C ARG A 20 8.70 15.60 -9.86
N PRO A 21 9.73 14.95 -10.43
CA PRO A 21 10.26 15.35 -11.73
C PRO A 21 9.27 15.04 -12.86
N ALA A 22 9.17 15.93 -13.84
CA ALA A 22 8.48 15.59 -15.08
C ALA A 22 9.37 14.70 -15.95
N CYS A 23 8.75 13.85 -16.78
CA CYS A 23 9.48 13.16 -17.84
C CYS A 23 9.62 14.10 -19.04
N HIS A 24 10.85 14.29 -19.53
CA HIS A 24 11.11 15.15 -20.69
C HIS A 24 11.84 14.36 -21.77
N GLY A 25 11.47 14.58 -23.04
CA GLY A 25 12.13 13.92 -24.17
C GLY A 25 11.78 12.43 -24.32
N VAL A 26 10.63 12.01 -23.78
CA VAL A 26 10.05 10.69 -24.00
C VAL A 26 8.62 10.81 -24.48
N ASP A 27 8.17 9.77 -25.17
CA ASP A 27 6.79 9.62 -25.58
C ASP A 27 5.95 9.03 -24.44
N PHE A 28 6.11 9.41 -23.17
CA PHE A 28 5.18 9.02 -22.09
C PHE A 28 5.27 9.99 -20.91
N ASP A 29 4.20 10.07 -20.10
CA ASP A 29 4.16 10.89 -18.88
C ASP A 29 4.14 10.03 -17.62
N PHE A 30 4.77 10.50 -16.54
CA PHE A 30 4.56 9.93 -15.22
C PHE A 30 3.21 10.36 -14.66
N ASP A 31 2.37 9.39 -14.33
CA ASP A 31 1.09 9.58 -13.65
C ASP A 31 1.30 9.39 -12.15
N TYR A 32 1.68 10.46 -11.46
CA TYR A 32 1.95 10.42 -10.03
C TYR A 32 0.67 10.22 -9.23
N ARG A 33 0.59 9.09 -8.53
CA ARG A 33 -0.51 8.69 -7.66
C ARG A 33 -0.08 8.73 -6.19
N PRO A 34 -1.04 8.79 -5.25
CA PRO A 34 -0.79 8.57 -3.83
C PRO A 34 0.04 7.31 -3.54
N PRO A 35 0.61 7.17 -2.33
CA PRO A 35 1.17 5.90 -1.88
C PRO A 35 0.20 4.75 -2.14
N ALA A 36 0.71 3.64 -2.67
CA ALA A 36 -0.12 2.50 -3.02
C ALA A 36 -0.78 1.84 -1.80
N ALA A 37 -2.07 1.58 -1.91
CA ALA A 37 -2.86 0.71 -1.05
C ALA A 37 -3.19 -0.61 -1.78
N GLN A 38 -3.74 -1.55 -1.03
CA GLN A 38 -4.27 -2.80 -1.58
C GLN A 38 -5.29 -2.54 -2.72
N GLY A 39 -5.09 -3.22 -3.84
CA GLY A 39 -5.90 -3.11 -5.06
C GLY A 39 -5.46 -2.01 -6.03
N ASP A 40 -4.59 -1.09 -5.63
CA ASP A 40 -4.16 0.02 -6.50
C ASP A 40 -3.31 -0.45 -7.68
N ILE A 41 -2.48 -1.47 -7.48
CA ILE A 41 -1.65 -2.01 -8.56
C ILE A 41 -2.53 -2.69 -9.60
N ILE A 42 -3.56 -3.45 -9.18
CA ILE A 42 -4.51 -4.07 -10.11
C ILE A 42 -5.27 -2.98 -10.88
N ALA A 43 -5.77 -1.97 -10.17
CA ALA A 43 -6.49 -0.86 -10.78
C ALA A 43 -5.67 -0.15 -11.87
N ALA A 44 -4.38 0.08 -11.61
CA ALA A 44 -3.45 0.64 -12.59
C ALA A 44 -3.16 -0.32 -13.75
N ALA A 45 -3.00 -1.61 -13.46
CA ALA A 45 -2.63 -2.61 -14.47
C ALA A 45 -3.76 -2.93 -15.46
N VAL A 46 -5.03 -2.75 -15.07
CA VAL A 46 -6.19 -2.93 -15.97
C VAL A 46 -6.15 -1.97 -17.17
N ASP A 47 -5.59 -0.77 -17.01
CA ASP A 47 -5.45 0.20 -18.11
C ASP A 47 -4.33 -0.19 -19.11
N GLY A 48 -3.61 -1.29 -18.85
CA GLY A 48 -2.55 -1.85 -19.68
C GLY A 48 -1.36 -0.90 -19.92
N PRO A 49 -0.80 -0.23 -18.89
CA PRO A 49 0.37 0.62 -19.08
C PRO A 49 1.61 -0.20 -19.44
N SER A 50 2.60 0.44 -20.06
CA SER A 50 3.89 -0.20 -20.37
C SER A 50 4.69 -0.54 -19.12
N ALA A 51 4.52 0.24 -18.05
CA ALA A 51 5.15 0.02 -16.76
C ALA A 51 4.31 0.56 -15.59
N ILE A 52 4.60 0.07 -14.39
CA ILE A 52 4.12 0.61 -13.11
C ILE A 52 5.34 0.79 -12.20
N ILE A 53 5.43 1.93 -11.52
CA ILE A 53 6.51 2.24 -10.58
C ILE A 53 5.93 2.32 -9.16
N LEU A 54 6.39 1.44 -8.28
CA LEU A 54 6.01 1.40 -6.87
C LEU A 54 7.16 1.95 -6.01
N ILE A 55 6.97 3.13 -5.41
CA ILE A 55 7.98 3.75 -4.54
C ILE A 55 7.48 3.69 -3.09
N ASP A 56 6.34 4.32 -2.82
CA ASP A 56 5.71 4.35 -1.50
C ASP A 56 4.36 3.62 -1.49
N GLY A 57 4.02 3.08 -0.33
CA GLY A 57 2.69 2.59 -0.01
C GLY A 57 2.33 2.93 1.42
N TYR A 58 1.04 2.88 1.72
CA TYR A 58 0.57 3.10 3.08
C TYR A 58 1.01 1.95 4.00
N PHE A 59 1.21 2.30 5.26
CA PHE A 59 1.61 1.38 6.33
C PHE A 59 0.58 1.45 7.48
N GLU A 60 0.39 0.34 8.19
CA GLU A 60 -0.58 0.15 9.30
C GLU A 60 -2.08 0.25 8.96
N HIS A 61 -2.64 1.46 8.87
CA HIS A 61 -4.10 1.67 8.91
C HIS A 61 -4.81 1.37 7.59
N VAL A 62 -4.04 1.25 6.51
CA VAL A 62 -4.53 0.88 5.20
C VAL A 62 -3.83 -0.42 4.80
N PRO A 63 -4.57 -1.45 4.34
CA PRO A 63 -3.95 -2.67 3.85
C PRO A 63 -2.92 -2.35 2.76
N ALA A 64 -1.70 -2.84 2.96
CA ALA A 64 -0.59 -2.66 2.04
C ALA A 64 -0.80 -3.45 0.73
N VAL A 65 -0.07 -3.07 -0.31
CA VAL A 65 -0.07 -3.78 -1.60
C VAL A 65 0.29 -5.26 -1.43
N HIS A 66 -0.52 -6.13 -2.02
CA HIS A 66 -0.31 -7.57 -2.01
C HIS A 66 0.63 -8.01 -3.13
N HIS A 67 1.47 -9.03 -2.86
CA HIS A 67 2.33 -9.65 -3.88
C HIS A 67 1.56 -10.13 -5.11
N LYS A 68 0.35 -10.67 -4.91
CA LYS A 68 -0.50 -11.16 -6.00
C LYS A 68 -0.87 -10.10 -7.03
N GLU A 69 -1.00 -8.84 -6.62
CA GLU A 69 -1.31 -7.74 -7.54
C GLU A 69 -0.14 -7.48 -8.49
N ILE A 70 1.07 -7.48 -7.94
CA ILE A 70 2.32 -7.27 -8.67
C ILE A 70 2.57 -8.46 -9.61
N LEU A 71 2.44 -9.69 -9.12
CA LEU A 71 2.57 -10.90 -9.94
C LEU A 71 1.57 -10.91 -11.09
N TRP A 72 0.32 -10.49 -10.83
CA TRP A 72 -0.68 -10.36 -11.89
C TRP A 72 -0.28 -9.33 -12.94
N ALA A 73 0.20 -8.15 -12.54
CA ALA A 73 0.67 -7.14 -13.48
C ALA A 73 1.84 -7.66 -14.35
N ILE A 74 2.82 -8.34 -13.75
CA ILE A 74 3.96 -8.95 -14.45
C ILE A 74 3.47 -10.01 -15.46
N ASP A 75 2.53 -10.88 -15.08
CA ASP A 75 1.97 -11.92 -15.97
C ASP A 75 1.18 -11.33 -17.15
N ASN A 76 0.68 -10.11 -17.01
CA ASN A 76 0.05 -9.35 -18.10
C ASN A 76 1.08 -8.58 -18.96
N GLY A 77 2.38 -8.79 -18.74
CA GLY A 77 3.46 -8.19 -19.53
C GLY A 77 3.80 -6.74 -19.15
N ILE A 78 3.31 -6.27 -18.00
CA ILE A 78 3.59 -4.92 -17.50
C ILE A 78 4.91 -4.95 -16.74
N ALA A 79 5.84 -4.05 -17.07
CA ALA A 79 7.07 -3.91 -16.30
C ALA A 79 6.77 -3.27 -14.94
N VAL A 80 7.09 -3.94 -13.83
CA VAL A 80 6.89 -3.38 -12.49
C VAL A 80 8.24 -3.06 -11.86
N TYR A 81 8.46 -1.78 -11.56
CA TYR A 81 9.66 -1.29 -10.87
C TYR A 81 9.35 -1.03 -9.39
N GLY A 82 10.31 -1.31 -8.50
CA GLY A 82 10.20 -1.07 -7.07
C GLY A 82 11.46 -0.43 -6.48
N SER A 83 11.28 0.61 -5.66
CA SER A 83 12.39 1.24 -4.93
C SER A 83 11.98 1.85 -3.60
N ALA A 84 12.97 2.32 -2.84
CA ALA A 84 12.84 3.05 -1.58
C ALA A 84 12.03 2.35 -0.46
N SER A 85 10.71 2.56 -0.40
CA SER A 85 9.87 2.18 0.73
C SER A 85 9.36 0.74 0.59
N ILE A 86 8.04 0.56 0.66
CA ILE A 86 7.39 -0.71 0.34
C ILE A 86 7.75 -1.23 -1.06
N GLY A 87 8.10 -0.32 -1.99
CA GLY A 87 8.54 -0.68 -3.33
C GLY A 87 9.82 -1.51 -3.33
N ALA A 88 10.82 -1.11 -2.53
CA ALA A 88 12.06 -1.87 -2.38
C ALA A 88 11.82 -3.23 -1.71
N LEU A 89 10.98 -3.27 -0.66
CA LEU A 89 10.62 -4.51 0.03
C LEU A 89 9.95 -5.50 -0.93
N ARG A 90 8.93 -5.04 -1.66
CA ARG A 90 8.22 -5.89 -2.65
C ARG A 90 9.13 -6.31 -3.79
N ALA A 91 10.03 -5.44 -4.24
CA ALA A 91 11.02 -5.80 -5.25
C ALA A 91 11.98 -6.88 -4.74
N ALA A 92 12.48 -6.80 -3.50
CA ALA A 92 13.36 -7.83 -2.93
C ALA A 92 12.65 -9.20 -2.82
N GLU A 93 11.36 -9.21 -2.50
CA GLU A 93 10.56 -10.44 -2.42
C GLU A 93 10.20 -11.01 -3.81
N LEU A 94 10.10 -10.15 -4.83
CA LEU A 94 9.57 -10.48 -6.16
C LEU A 94 10.56 -10.36 -7.31
N SER A 95 11.84 -10.05 -7.05
CA SER A 95 12.87 -9.89 -8.09
C SER A 95 13.02 -11.16 -8.92
N ARG A 96 13.04 -12.32 -8.25
CA ARG A 96 13.06 -13.66 -8.89
C ARG A 96 11.82 -13.97 -9.76
N PHE A 97 10.73 -13.22 -9.60
CA PHE A 97 9.50 -13.37 -10.37
C PHE A 97 9.34 -12.30 -11.45
N GLY A 98 10.32 -11.41 -11.62
CA GLY A 98 10.36 -10.43 -12.71
C GLY A 98 10.09 -8.98 -12.30
N MET A 99 9.88 -8.69 -11.01
CA MET A 99 9.85 -7.30 -10.52
C MET A 99 11.26 -6.70 -10.58
N ILE A 100 11.38 -5.44 -10.99
CA ILE A 100 12.67 -4.77 -11.18
C ILE A 100 12.96 -3.91 -9.95
N GLY A 101 13.86 -4.38 -9.10
CA GLY A 101 14.35 -3.61 -7.96
C GLY A 101 15.38 -2.56 -8.37
N VAL A 102 15.29 -1.37 -7.77
CA VAL A 102 16.22 -0.26 -8.02
C VAL A 102 16.61 0.43 -6.71
N GLY A 103 17.90 0.72 -6.56
CA GLY A 103 18.44 1.53 -5.48
C GLY A 103 19.01 0.71 -4.32
N VAL A 104 19.68 1.41 -3.42
CA VAL A 104 20.45 0.82 -2.31
C VAL A 104 19.53 0.13 -1.30
N ILE A 105 18.34 0.67 -1.03
CA ILE A 105 17.40 0.07 -0.08
C ILE A 105 16.89 -1.27 -0.61
N PHE A 106 16.66 -1.40 -1.92
CA PHE A 106 16.33 -2.68 -2.53
C PHE A 106 17.50 -3.67 -2.38
N GLU A 107 18.72 -3.26 -2.70
CA GLU A 107 19.92 -4.11 -2.56
C GLU A 107 20.14 -4.57 -1.12
N TRP A 108 19.86 -3.70 -0.14
CA TRP A 108 19.91 -4.02 1.27
C TRP A 108 18.87 -5.06 1.71
N PHE A 109 17.64 -5.00 1.20
CA PHE A 109 16.65 -6.05 1.44
C PHE A 109 16.99 -7.35 0.70
N GLU A 110 17.43 -7.27 -0.56
CA GLU A 110 17.75 -8.44 -1.38
C GLU A 110 18.94 -9.22 -0.82
N SER A 111 19.95 -8.52 -0.28
CA SER A 111 21.11 -9.13 0.38
C SER A 111 20.82 -9.63 1.80
N GLY A 112 19.68 -9.25 2.40
CA GLY A 112 19.34 -9.54 3.79
C GLY A 112 20.05 -8.64 4.81
N GLU A 113 20.69 -7.54 4.40
CA GLU A 113 21.20 -6.53 5.34
C GLU A 113 20.05 -5.88 6.14
N LEU A 114 18.89 -5.73 5.50
CA LEU A 114 17.64 -5.32 6.13
C LEU A 114 16.65 -6.49 6.11
N GLU A 115 16.11 -6.81 7.27
CA GLU A 115 15.12 -7.90 7.42
C GLU A 115 13.78 -7.41 7.97
N ARG A 116 13.72 -6.19 8.51
CA ARG A 116 12.54 -5.66 9.19
C ARG A 116 11.82 -4.63 8.33
N ASP A 117 10.51 -4.80 8.19
CA ASP A 117 9.66 -3.88 7.43
C ASP A 117 9.67 -2.44 7.97
N ASP A 118 9.89 -2.28 9.29
CA ASP A 118 9.94 -0.96 9.92
C ASP A 118 11.23 -0.17 9.62
N GLU A 119 12.17 -0.73 8.85
CA GLU A 119 13.36 -0.02 8.38
C GLU A 119 13.00 1.16 7.46
N VAL A 120 11.93 1.01 6.68
CA VAL A 120 11.43 2.03 5.72
C VAL A 120 10.22 2.82 6.22
N ALA A 121 9.63 2.40 7.35
CA ALA A 121 8.44 3.01 7.92
C ALA A 121 8.73 4.41 8.49
N LEU A 122 7.80 5.34 8.24
CA LEU A 122 7.78 6.68 8.81
C LEU A 122 6.33 7.18 8.87
N VAL A 123 6.06 8.06 9.82
CA VAL A 123 4.85 8.90 9.84
C VAL A 123 5.03 10.08 8.91
N HIS A 124 4.03 10.36 8.10
CA HIS A 124 3.97 11.50 7.19
C HIS A 124 2.66 12.28 7.35
N GLY A 125 2.68 13.53 6.90
CA GLY A 125 1.48 14.36 6.78
C GLY A 125 0.51 13.82 5.72
N PRO A 126 -0.68 14.42 5.60
CA PRO A 126 -1.65 14.04 4.58
C PRO A 126 -1.23 14.53 3.19
N GLU A 127 -2.01 14.17 2.17
CA GLU A 127 -1.73 14.48 0.76
C GLU A 127 -1.63 15.99 0.49
N GLU A 128 -2.43 16.81 1.18
CA GLU A 128 -2.43 18.28 1.03
C GLU A 128 -1.11 18.91 1.46
N LEU A 129 -0.35 18.21 2.32
CA LEU A 129 1.02 18.56 2.71
C LEU A 129 2.06 17.78 1.93
N TYR A 130 1.67 17.11 0.85
CA TYR A 130 2.52 16.30 -0.01
C TYR A 130 3.27 15.22 0.76
N TYR A 131 2.61 14.65 1.77
CA TYR A 131 3.17 13.59 2.61
C TYR A 131 4.49 13.99 3.29
N GLU A 132 4.59 15.23 3.77
CA GLU A 132 5.77 15.70 4.48
C GLU A 132 6.16 14.74 5.63
N PRO A 133 7.40 14.23 5.68
CA PRO A 133 7.80 13.28 6.70
C PRO A 133 7.84 13.94 8.09
N LEU A 134 7.15 13.33 9.05
CA LEU A 134 7.06 13.78 10.45
C LEU A 134 7.98 12.98 11.39
N SER A 135 8.60 11.92 10.87
CA SER A 135 9.57 11.07 11.58
C SER A 135 10.63 10.55 10.59
N GLU A 136 11.72 10.00 11.12
CA GLU A 136 12.84 9.52 10.32
C GLU A 136 12.76 8.00 10.06
N PRO A 137 12.78 7.55 8.79
CA PRO A 137 12.94 6.14 8.50
C PRO A 137 14.38 5.69 8.84
N LEU A 138 14.52 4.44 9.28
CA LEU A 138 15.80 3.93 9.77
C LEU A 138 16.85 3.84 8.65
N VAL A 139 16.44 3.58 7.42
CA VAL A 139 17.32 3.63 6.23
C VAL A 139 17.98 4.99 6.01
N ASN A 140 17.27 6.10 6.26
CA ASN A 140 17.84 7.45 6.14
C ASN A 140 18.79 7.75 7.30
N ILE A 141 18.47 7.26 8.51
CA ILE A 141 19.36 7.36 9.67
C ILE A 141 20.67 6.62 9.40
N ARG A 142 20.61 5.38 8.90
CA ARG A 142 21.79 4.56 8.54
C ARG A 142 22.66 5.27 7.51
N SER A 143 22.06 5.73 6.43
CA SER A 143 22.76 6.43 5.34
C SER A 143 23.44 7.71 5.84
N THR A 144 22.72 8.51 6.62
CA THR A 144 23.25 9.75 7.21
C THR A 144 24.41 9.47 8.16
N LEU A 145 24.29 8.47 9.04
CA LEU A 145 25.35 8.12 9.99
C LEU A 145 26.57 7.52 9.29
N SER A 146 26.37 6.69 8.27
CA SER A 146 27.46 6.18 7.44
C SER A 146 28.21 7.32 6.76
N SER A 147 27.50 8.30 6.19
CA SER A 147 28.09 9.51 5.61
C SER A 147 28.87 10.35 6.63
N ALA A 148 28.33 10.50 7.85
CA ALA A 148 28.99 11.21 8.94
C ALA A 148 30.30 10.52 9.38
N VAL A 149 30.32 9.19 9.43
CA VAL A 149 31.53 8.40 9.72
C VAL A 149 32.56 8.55 8.61
N CYS A 150 32.16 8.40 7.34
CA CYS A 150 33.05 8.59 6.19
C CYS A 150 33.64 10.01 6.14
N SER A 151 32.89 11.00 6.62
CA SER A 151 33.31 12.40 6.68
C SER A 151 34.12 12.74 7.95
N GLY A 152 34.36 11.76 8.85
CA GLY A 152 35.09 11.97 10.10
C GLY A 152 34.38 12.85 11.13
N VAL A 153 33.07 13.05 11.00
CA VAL A 153 32.27 13.88 11.94
C VAL A 153 32.07 13.15 13.27
N VAL A 154 31.82 11.85 13.18
CA VAL A 154 31.67 10.95 14.34
C VAL A 154 32.40 9.64 14.10
N GLU A 155 32.75 8.98 15.19
CA GLU A 155 33.35 7.66 15.18
C GLU A 155 32.31 6.59 14.88
N LYS A 156 32.76 5.46 14.33
CA LYS A 156 31.89 4.33 13.98
C LYS A 156 31.11 3.80 15.18
N ASP A 157 31.75 3.64 16.34
CA ASP A 157 31.11 3.13 17.56
C ASP A 157 29.95 4.04 18.02
N PHE A 158 30.09 5.36 17.82
CA PHE A 158 29.03 6.32 18.13
C PHE A 158 27.85 6.21 17.15
N ALA A 159 28.14 6.05 15.85
CA ALA A 159 27.12 5.79 14.85
C ALA A 159 26.35 4.49 15.14
N ASP A 160 27.06 3.40 15.48
CA ASP A 160 26.47 2.11 15.83
C ASP A 160 25.59 2.21 17.08
N LEU A 161 26.00 2.99 18.09
CA LEU A 161 25.18 3.33 19.26
C LEU A 161 23.86 4.00 18.85
N LEU A 162 23.92 5.00 17.97
CA LEU A 162 22.71 5.71 17.50
C LEU A 162 21.80 4.81 16.66
N ILE A 163 22.36 3.92 15.84
CA ILE A 163 21.59 2.91 15.09
C ILE A 163 20.87 1.97 16.07
N GLY A 164 21.54 1.51 17.13
CA GLY A 164 20.94 0.68 18.18
C GLY A 164 19.77 1.37 18.89
N ARG A 165 19.93 2.66 19.20
CA ARG A 165 18.83 3.48 19.76
C ARG A 165 17.66 3.64 18.80
N ALA A 166 17.94 3.87 17.51
CA ALA A 166 16.92 4.03 16.49
C ALA A 166 16.12 2.73 16.25
N LYS A 167 16.80 1.57 16.22
CA LYS A 167 16.16 0.24 16.17
C LYS A 167 15.23 -0.04 17.35
N SER A 168 15.56 0.49 18.52
CA SER A 168 14.78 0.33 19.76
C SER A 168 13.68 1.38 19.92
N THR A 169 13.62 2.37 19.01
CA THR A 169 12.61 3.43 19.03
C THR A 169 11.52 3.11 18.02
N PHE A 170 10.26 3.15 18.47
CA PHE A 170 9.11 3.00 17.59
C PHE A 170 9.15 4.05 16.47
N TYR A 171 8.85 3.67 15.23
CA TYR A 171 9.16 4.52 14.07
C TYR A 171 8.51 5.93 14.10
N PRO A 172 7.28 6.16 14.63
CA PRO A 172 6.69 7.50 14.77
C PRO A 172 7.51 8.45 15.64
N GLU A 173 8.32 7.88 16.52
CA GLU A 173 9.08 8.59 17.53
C GLU A 173 10.54 8.87 17.08
N ARG A 174 10.95 8.32 15.92
CA ARG A 174 12.32 8.45 15.41
C ARG A 174 12.58 9.87 14.91
N SER A 175 13.59 10.49 15.50
CA SER A 175 14.17 11.75 15.02
C SER A 175 15.61 11.88 15.49
N PHE A 176 16.48 12.53 14.71
CA PHE A 176 17.86 12.79 15.17
C PHE A 176 17.88 13.54 16.50
N ARG A 177 16.96 14.49 16.72
CA ARG A 177 16.83 15.21 17.99
C ARG A 177 16.68 14.26 19.18
N ARG A 178 15.83 13.25 19.04
CA ARG A 178 15.60 12.25 20.09
C ARG A 178 16.79 11.31 20.25
N LEU A 179 17.38 10.86 19.13
CA LEU A 179 18.55 9.96 19.14
C LEU A 179 19.77 10.61 19.79
N LEU A 180 19.92 11.92 19.64
CA LEU A 180 21.02 12.69 20.24
C LEU A 180 20.76 13.09 21.70
N GLY A 181 19.52 13.01 22.18
CA GLY A 181 19.15 13.38 23.55
C GLY A 181 19.48 12.28 24.56
N GLY A 182 19.74 12.67 25.82
CA GLY A 182 19.85 11.72 26.94
C GLY A 182 21.04 10.75 26.85
N LEU A 183 22.18 11.20 26.31
CA LEU A 183 23.43 10.43 26.29
C LEU A 183 24.19 10.57 27.61
N ASP A 184 24.64 9.44 28.16
CA ASP A 184 25.18 9.36 29.52
C ASP A 184 26.62 9.86 29.63
N SER A 185 27.47 9.48 28.67
CA SER A 185 28.90 9.77 28.73
C SER A 185 29.26 11.15 28.17
N LYS A 186 30.35 11.74 28.68
CA LYS A 186 30.88 13.01 28.16
C LYS A 186 31.33 12.89 26.68
N ALA A 187 31.86 11.73 26.30
CA ALA A 187 32.30 11.47 24.93
C ALA A 187 31.11 11.45 23.96
N ASP A 188 30.03 10.76 24.32
CA ASP A 188 28.81 10.67 23.50
C ASP A 188 28.15 12.03 23.33
N ARG A 189 28.11 12.85 24.39
CA ARG A 189 27.60 14.23 24.30
C ARG A 189 28.42 15.08 23.32
N ALA A 190 29.74 14.94 23.32
CA ALA A 190 30.59 15.65 22.36
C ALA A 190 30.36 15.15 20.92
N GLY A 191 30.17 13.83 20.72
CA GLY A 191 29.79 13.25 19.43
C GLY A 191 28.43 13.78 18.94
N ALA A 192 27.47 13.88 19.85
CA ALA A 192 26.15 14.43 19.56
C ALA A 192 26.18 15.90 19.15
N GLU A 193 26.99 16.73 19.81
CA GLU A 193 27.18 18.14 19.45
C GLU A 193 27.81 18.30 18.05
N ARG A 194 28.82 17.48 17.72
CA ARG A 194 29.42 17.44 16.38
C ARG A 194 28.39 17.05 15.33
N LEU A 195 27.67 15.95 15.57
CA LEU A 195 26.66 15.47 14.62
C LEU A 195 25.51 16.48 14.47
N ALA A 196 24.99 17.03 15.57
CA ALA A 196 23.94 18.04 15.55
C ALA A 196 24.31 19.27 14.70
N SER A 197 25.58 19.70 14.79
CA SER A 197 26.08 20.85 14.03
C SER A 197 26.24 20.53 12.54
N TRP A 198 26.49 19.26 12.19
CA TRP A 198 26.70 18.82 10.81
C TRP A 198 25.40 18.43 10.09
N LEU A 199 24.39 17.92 10.81
CA LEU A 199 23.13 17.44 10.23
C LEU A 199 22.43 18.41 9.26
N PRO A 200 22.38 19.75 9.47
CA PRO A 200 21.70 20.66 8.56
C PRO A 200 22.17 20.58 7.09
N SER A 201 23.43 20.22 6.85
CA SER A 201 23.99 20.05 5.51
C SER A 201 24.40 18.61 5.17
N GLY A 202 24.49 17.73 6.17
CA GLY A 202 24.97 16.36 6.01
C GLY A 202 23.91 15.27 5.91
N ARG A 203 22.63 15.59 6.13
CA ARG A 203 21.55 14.60 6.07
C ARG A 203 21.41 14.00 4.68
N LEU A 204 21.24 12.68 4.63
CA LEU A 204 20.93 11.95 3.40
C LEU A 204 19.50 11.43 3.43
N ASP A 205 18.77 11.69 2.35
CA ASP A 205 17.47 11.09 2.08
C ASP A 205 17.63 9.96 1.08
N GLN A 206 17.97 8.77 1.60
CA GLN A 206 18.20 7.60 0.76
C GLN A 206 16.93 7.17 0.04
N LYS A 207 15.76 7.31 0.68
CA LYS A 207 14.47 7.05 0.02
C LYS A 207 14.29 7.94 -1.22
N ARG A 208 14.63 9.23 -1.14
CA ARG A 208 14.59 10.13 -2.30
C ARG A 208 15.61 9.75 -3.39
N ILE A 209 16.83 9.41 -3.00
CA ILE A 209 17.89 9.01 -3.95
C ILE A 209 17.44 7.77 -4.73
N ASP A 210 16.93 6.74 -4.05
CA ASP A 210 16.44 5.52 -4.68
C ASP A 210 15.18 5.74 -5.53
N ALA A 211 14.28 6.62 -5.08
CA ALA A 211 13.10 7.02 -5.84
C ALA A 211 13.50 7.66 -7.19
N MET A 212 14.44 8.60 -7.18
CA MET A 212 14.95 9.26 -8.39
C MET A 212 15.65 8.26 -9.32
N ALA A 213 16.53 7.41 -8.77
CA ALA A 213 17.22 6.39 -9.55
C ALA A 213 16.25 5.40 -10.22
N CYS A 214 15.12 5.10 -9.57
CA CYS A 214 14.06 4.26 -10.12
C CYS A 214 13.34 4.92 -11.32
N LEU A 215 13.04 6.21 -11.22
CA LEU A 215 12.46 6.97 -12.34
C LEU A 215 13.43 7.02 -13.52
N ASP A 216 14.70 7.33 -13.27
CA ASP A 216 15.74 7.37 -14.31
C ASP A 216 15.89 6.01 -15.00
N ARG A 217 15.92 4.93 -14.22
CA ARG A 217 16.02 3.57 -14.73
C ARG A 217 14.81 3.18 -15.56
N ALA A 218 13.60 3.45 -15.09
CA ALA A 218 12.37 3.16 -15.82
C ALA A 218 12.31 3.93 -17.14
N THR A 219 12.73 5.20 -17.14
CA THR A 219 12.81 6.02 -18.36
C THR A 219 13.79 5.44 -19.38
N ALA A 220 15.00 5.10 -18.94
CA ALA A 220 16.01 4.52 -19.82
C ALA A 220 15.54 3.18 -20.43
N ASP A 221 14.94 2.31 -19.61
CA ASP A 221 14.40 1.04 -20.07
C ASP A 221 13.23 1.26 -21.06
N LEU A 222 12.29 2.17 -20.78
CA LEU A 222 11.16 2.41 -21.68
C LEU A 222 11.56 3.05 -23.02
N GLN A 223 12.62 3.86 -23.05
CA GLN A 223 13.17 4.41 -24.30
C GLN A 223 13.83 3.36 -25.19
N GLN A 224 14.47 2.35 -24.59
CA GLN A 224 15.17 1.30 -25.33
C GLN A 224 14.23 0.19 -25.83
N PHE A 225 13.11 -0.03 -25.14
CA PHE A 225 12.26 -1.21 -25.33
C PHE A 225 10.97 -0.89 -26.08
N SER A 226 11.06 -0.79 -27.41
CA SER A 226 9.87 -0.60 -28.24
C SER A 226 9.18 -1.88 -28.75
N ASN A 227 9.63 -3.13 -28.52
CA ASN A 227 8.79 -4.31 -28.85
C ASN A 227 9.23 -5.76 -28.46
N GLU A 228 10.17 -6.03 -27.57
CA GLU A 228 10.55 -7.44 -27.28
C GLU A 228 9.98 -8.00 -25.96
N ASN A 229 9.20 -9.08 -26.12
CA ASN A 229 8.45 -9.86 -25.14
C ASN A 229 9.12 -10.02 -23.76
N ARG A 230 8.68 -9.23 -22.77
CA ARG A 230 8.78 -9.62 -21.35
C ARG A 230 7.59 -10.51 -21.00
N ARG A 231 7.57 -11.74 -21.50
CA ARG A 231 6.68 -12.78 -20.99
C ARG A 231 7.45 -13.67 -20.02
N ALA A 232 7.86 -13.10 -18.90
CA ALA A 232 8.16 -13.92 -17.74
C ALA A 232 6.79 -14.29 -17.13
N SER A 233 6.36 -15.53 -17.31
CA SER A 233 5.23 -16.02 -16.52
C SER A 233 5.75 -16.26 -15.11
N SER A 234 5.33 -15.43 -14.17
CA SER A 234 5.56 -15.57 -12.74
C SER A 234 4.78 -16.75 -12.13
N GLY A 235 3.88 -17.37 -12.92
CA GLY A 235 3.05 -18.49 -12.51
C GLY A 235 1.83 -18.04 -11.70
N PHE A 236 1.29 -16.86 -11.98
CA PHE A 236 0.14 -16.33 -11.27
C PHE A 236 -1.10 -17.24 -11.45
N VAL A 237 -1.79 -17.50 -10.34
CA VAL A 237 -3.08 -18.21 -10.33
C VAL A 237 -4.17 -17.27 -9.84
N PHE A 238 -5.20 -17.10 -10.68
CA PHE A 238 -6.37 -16.31 -10.34
C PHE A 238 -7.24 -17.08 -9.33
N THR A 239 -7.21 -16.64 -8.07
CA THR A 239 -7.93 -17.28 -6.95
C THR A 239 -9.18 -16.51 -6.55
N ASP A 240 -10.14 -17.15 -5.89
CA ASP A 240 -11.35 -16.49 -5.36
C ASP A 240 -11.05 -15.29 -4.46
N ALA A 241 -10.04 -15.38 -3.60
CA ALA A 241 -9.60 -14.25 -2.78
C ALA A 241 -9.08 -13.06 -3.60
N PHE A 242 -8.50 -13.33 -4.78
CA PHE A 242 -8.06 -12.29 -5.70
C PHE A 242 -9.26 -11.70 -6.45
N ALA A 243 -10.21 -12.54 -6.86
CA ALA A 243 -11.48 -12.08 -7.44
C ALA A 243 -12.22 -11.14 -6.48
N GLN A 244 -12.29 -11.49 -5.20
CA GLN A 244 -12.91 -10.67 -4.16
C GLN A 244 -12.19 -9.32 -4.01
N LEU A 245 -10.85 -9.32 -4.03
CA LEU A 245 -10.07 -8.08 -4.00
C LEU A 245 -10.39 -7.16 -5.20
N VAL A 246 -10.44 -7.72 -6.41
CA VAL A 246 -10.80 -7.00 -7.64
C VAL A 246 -12.20 -6.36 -7.51
N GLN A 247 -13.18 -7.13 -7.02
CA GLN A 247 -14.55 -6.65 -6.82
C GLN A 247 -14.63 -5.53 -5.77
N CYS A 248 -14.01 -5.73 -4.61
CA CYS A 248 -13.94 -4.71 -3.56
C CYS A 248 -13.32 -3.42 -4.10
N LYS A 249 -12.22 -3.52 -4.87
CA LYS A 249 -11.56 -2.35 -5.44
C LYS A 249 -12.46 -1.62 -6.44
N ALA A 250 -13.09 -2.34 -7.36
CA ALA A 250 -14.02 -1.76 -8.32
C ALA A 250 -15.19 -1.03 -7.62
N ALA A 251 -15.73 -1.59 -6.54
CA ALA A 251 -16.84 -1.00 -5.78
C ALA A 251 -16.48 0.33 -5.09
N THR A 252 -15.19 0.58 -4.81
CA THR A 252 -14.74 1.85 -4.22
C THR A 252 -14.58 2.99 -5.23
N MET A 253 -14.65 2.69 -6.53
CA MET A 253 -14.41 3.67 -7.58
C MET A 253 -15.70 4.41 -7.98
N PRO A 254 -15.60 5.67 -8.47
CA PRO A 254 -16.75 6.40 -8.99
C PRO A 254 -17.43 5.68 -10.17
N LEU A 255 -18.76 5.81 -10.27
CA LEU A 255 -19.54 5.29 -11.40
C LEU A 255 -19.04 5.87 -12.73
N GLY A 256 -18.88 5.02 -13.74
CA GLY A 256 -18.38 5.41 -15.07
C GLY A 256 -16.86 5.56 -15.17
N ASN A 257 -16.11 5.15 -14.14
CA ASN A 257 -14.66 5.04 -14.20
C ASN A 257 -14.24 3.85 -15.09
N SER A 258 -13.40 4.10 -16.11
CA SER A 258 -12.97 3.08 -17.07
C SER A 258 -12.18 1.92 -16.43
N SER A 259 -11.38 2.22 -15.40
CA SER A 259 -10.62 1.19 -14.67
C SER A 259 -11.58 0.32 -13.83
N ALA A 260 -12.66 0.90 -13.29
CA ALA A 260 -13.71 0.13 -12.61
C ALA A 260 -14.41 -0.84 -13.57
N ASP A 261 -14.76 -0.37 -14.78
CA ASP A 261 -15.35 -1.21 -15.82
C ASP A 261 -14.41 -2.36 -16.23
N GLY A 262 -13.12 -2.08 -16.37
CA GLY A 262 -12.11 -3.09 -16.68
C GLY A 262 -11.91 -4.13 -15.55
N LEU A 263 -11.94 -3.71 -14.28
CA LEU A 263 -11.90 -4.62 -13.13
C LEU A 263 -13.16 -5.52 -13.06
N ILE A 264 -14.33 -4.97 -13.37
CA ILE A 264 -15.59 -5.74 -13.44
C ILE A 264 -15.51 -6.77 -14.58
N GLN A 265 -15.01 -6.37 -15.76
CA GLN A 265 -14.77 -7.29 -16.87
C GLN A 265 -13.82 -8.42 -16.50
N LEU A 266 -12.71 -8.11 -15.81
CA LEU A 266 -11.74 -9.09 -15.33
C LEU A 266 -12.43 -10.20 -14.50
N CYS A 267 -13.30 -9.82 -13.58
CA CYS A 267 -14.06 -10.78 -12.76
C CYS A 267 -15.05 -11.62 -13.59
N SER A 268 -15.71 -11.02 -14.58
CA SER A 268 -16.72 -11.70 -15.40
C SER A 268 -16.16 -12.80 -16.31
N HIS A 269 -14.88 -12.68 -16.71
CA HIS A 269 -14.22 -13.70 -17.53
C HIS A 269 -13.70 -14.89 -16.72
N THR A 270 -13.53 -14.72 -15.41
CA THR A 270 -13.00 -15.75 -14.49
C THR A 270 -14.08 -16.43 -13.66
N ALA A 271 -15.25 -15.83 -13.50
CA ALA A 271 -16.33 -16.34 -12.66
C ALA A 271 -17.31 -17.24 -13.42
N ALA A 272 -16.93 -18.50 -13.63
CA ALA A 272 -17.92 -19.59 -13.76
C ALA A 272 -18.48 -20.04 -12.39
N GLY A 273 -18.12 -19.38 -11.29
CA GLY A 273 -18.66 -19.72 -9.98
C GLY A 273 -18.23 -18.76 -8.89
N LEU A 274 -19.05 -17.75 -8.61
CA LEU A 274 -19.21 -17.09 -7.31
C LEU A 274 -20.58 -16.42 -7.36
N THR A 275 -21.51 -16.90 -6.53
CA THR A 275 -22.92 -16.48 -6.54
C THR A 275 -23.05 -14.99 -6.23
N ALA A 276 -23.93 -14.29 -6.96
CA ALA A 276 -24.20 -12.85 -6.85
C ALA A 276 -24.27 -12.28 -5.41
N SER A 277 -24.66 -13.09 -4.42
CA SER A 277 -24.68 -12.77 -3.00
C SER A 277 -23.33 -12.34 -2.39
N ALA A 278 -22.20 -12.93 -2.82
CA ALA A 278 -20.88 -12.57 -2.28
C ALA A 278 -20.39 -11.20 -2.80
N ALA A 279 -20.75 -10.86 -4.04
CA ALA A 279 -20.44 -9.56 -4.63
C ALA A 279 -21.27 -8.43 -3.98
N ILE A 280 -22.51 -8.73 -3.59
CA ILE A 280 -23.38 -7.80 -2.85
C ILE A 280 -22.79 -7.51 -1.47
N GLY A 281 -22.37 -8.53 -0.71
CA GLY A 281 -21.75 -8.34 0.61
C GLY A 281 -20.43 -7.59 0.57
N ALA A 282 -19.61 -7.78 -0.47
CA ALA A 282 -18.36 -7.06 -0.66
C ALA A 282 -18.59 -5.57 -1.05
N ALA A 283 -19.54 -5.30 -1.93
CA ALA A 283 -19.94 -3.93 -2.29
C ALA A 283 -20.56 -3.20 -1.10
N ALA A 284 -21.36 -3.90 -0.29
CA ALA A 284 -21.93 -3.39 0.94
C ALA A 284 -20.85 -2.92 1.93
N LEU A 285 -19.86 -3.77 2.21
CA LEU A 285 -18.72 -3.44 3.07
C LEU A 285 -17.87 -2.26 2.54
N ALA A 286 -17.72 -2.14 1.23
CA ALA A 286 -16.99 -1.04 0.60
C ALA A 286 -17.74 0.30 0.74
N ILE A 287 -19.07 0.29 0.62
CA ILE A 287 -19.93 1.48 0.78
C ILE A 287 -19.98 1.93 2.25
N ASP A 288 -20.09 1.00 3.21
CA ASP A 288 -20.09 1.35 4.65
C ASP A 288 -18.75 1.97 5.08
N ARG A 289 -17.63 1.36 4.66
CA ARG A 289 -16.28 1.90 4.94
C ARG A 289 -16.05 3.29 4.34
N ALA A 290 -16.69 3.60 3.21
CA ALA A 290 -16.58 4.89 2.55
C ALA A 290 -17.50 5.98 3.14
N THR A 291 -18.59 5.61 3.82
CA THR A 291 -19.64 6.56 4.23
C THR A 291 -19.66 6.89 5.73
N GLN A 292 -19.09 6.05 6.60
CA GLN A 292 -19.07 6.24 8.08
C GLN A 292 -20.40 6.72 8.69
N GLY A 293 -21.55 6.32 8.12
CA GLY A 293 -22.86 6.73 8.61
C GLY A 293 -23.27 6.02 9.91
N PRO A 294 -24.18 6.59 10.71
CA PRO A 294 -24.77 5.90 11.86
C PRO A 294 -25.59 4.68 11.40
N VAL A 295 -25.53 3.57 12.15
CA VAL A 295 -26.29 2.34 11.86
C VAL A 295 -27.78 2.56 12.15
N PRO A 296 -28.69 2.34 11.19
CA PRO A 296 -30.12 2.44 11.43
C PRO A 296 -30.58 1.40 12.47
N VAL A 297 -31.45 1.83 13.40
CA VAL A 297 -31.94 0.98 14.51
C VAL A 297 -32.63 -0.30 14.03
N HIS A 298 -33.26 -0.29 12.85
CA HIS A 298 -33.92 -1.47 12.28
C HIS A 298 -32.91 -2.53 11.79
N ALA A 299 -31.83 -2.13 11.11
CA ALA A 299 -30.77 -3.04 10.67
C ALA A 299 -30.03 -3.69 11.85
N LEU A 300 -29.84 -2.93 12.94
CA LEU A 300 -29.31 -3.49 14.18
C LEU A 300 -30.27 -4.51 14.80
N SER A 301 -31.57 -4.26 14.74
CA SER A 301 -32.58 -5.20 15.23
C SER A 301 -32.64 -6.50 14.42
N GLU A 302 -32.44 -6.44 13.11
CA GLU A 302 -32.42 -7.62 12.23
C GLU A 302 -31.16 -8.46 12.45
N ALA A 303 -29.98 -7.84 12.49
CA ALA A 303 -28.73 -8.53 12.81
C ALA A 303 -28.78 -9.24 14.18
N VAL A 304 -29.39 -8.60 15.19
CA VAL A 304 -29.63 -9.22 16.51
C VAL A 304 -30.58 -10.41 16.40
N ASN A 305 -31.68 -10.29 15.66
CA ASN A 305 -32.64 -11.39 15.48
C ASN A 305 -32.02 -12.59 14.74
N CYS A 306 -31.31 -12.36 13.63
CA CYS A 306 -30.60 -13.40 12.89
C CYS A 306 -29.51 -14.08 13.74
N PHE A 307 -28.77 -13.29 14.53
CA PHE A 307 -27.82 -13.85 15.48
C PHE A 307 -28.49 -14.75 16.52
N LEU A 308 -29.62 -14.31 17.09
CA LEU A 308 -30.38 -15.08 18.09
C LEU A 308 -31.00 -16.36 17.52
N GLU A 309 -31.27 -16.44 16.21
CA GLU A 309 -31.71 -17.66 15.54
C GLU A 309 -30.58 -18.70 15.39
N GLN A 310 -29.33 -18.25 15.30
CA GLN A 310 -28.14 -19.11 15.15
C GLN A 310 -27.53 -19.53 16.48
N VAL A 311 -27.89 -18.87 17.58
CA VAL A 311 -27.48 -19.23 18.94
C VAL A 311 -28.50 -20.21 19.55
N PRO A 312 -28.06 -21.29 20.22
CA PRO A 312 -28.98 -22.20 20.91
C PRO A 312 -29.85 -21.43 21.90
N LYS A 313 -31.18 -21.64 21.87
CA LYS A 313 -32.18 -20.95 22.72
C LYS A 313 -31.91 -21.03 24.24
N ALA A 314 -30.96 -21.85 24.68
CA ALA A 314 -30.58 -22.02 26.07
C ALA A 314 -29.26 -21.26 26.35
N ASP A 315 -29.43 -20.08 26.94
CA ASP A 315 -28.43 -19.29 27.66
C ASP A 315 -27.18 -18.83 26.86
N ILE A 316 -27.21 -17.57 26.43
CA ILE A 316 -26.15 -16.88 25.67
C ILE A 316 -24.83 -16.82 26.46
N GLY A 317 -24.89 -16.74 27.80
CA GLY A 317 -23.71 -16.60 28.66
C GLY A 317 -22.70 -17.77 28.57
N PRO A 318 -23.12 -19.02 28.80
CA PRO A 318 -22.30 -20.22 28.56
C PRO A 318 -21.77 -20.33 27.13
N TRP A 319 -22.58 -19.99 26.12
CA TRP A 319 -22.17 -20.00 24.71
C TRP A 319 -21.03 -19.00 24.44
N MET A 320 -21.15 -17.77 24.94
CA MET A 320 -20.11 -16.73 24.83
C MET A 320 -18.82 -17.15 25.55
N LYS A 321 -18.94 -17.72 26.77
CA LYS A 321 -17.78 -18.25 27.52
C LYS A 321 -17.08 -19.38 26.78
N SER A 322 -17.81 -20.28 26.12
CA SER A 322 -17.22 -21.39 25.35
C SER A 322 -16.44 -20.92 24.13
N ARG A 323 -16.70 -19.70 23.63
CA ARG A 323 -16.03 -19.09 22.47
C ARG A 323 -15.09 -17.95 22.84
N ASN A 324 -14.85 -17.75 24.13
CA ASN A 324 -14.01 -16.66 24.65
C ASN A 324 -14.47 -15.27 24.17
N LEU A 325 -15.79 -15.07 24.05
CA LEU A 325 -16.41 -13.81 23.63
C LEU A 325 -16.94 -13.05 24.85
N ASP A 326 -16.68 -11.75 24.91
CA ASP A 326 -17.31 -10.83 25.86
C ASP A 326 -18.44 -10.02 25.20
N ILE A 327 -19.20 -9.29 26.02
CA ILE A 327 -20.40 -8.57 25.57
C ILE A 327 -20.07 -7.39 24.66
N ASP A 328 -18.91 -6.76 24.87
CA ASP A 328 -18.43 -5.63 24.05
C ASP A 328 -17.97 -6.11 22.67
N THR A 329 -17.35 -7.28 22.59
CA THR A 329 -16.96 -7.93 21.34
C THR A 329 -18.18 -8.42 20.59
N LEU A 330 -19.15 -9.03 21.27
CA LEU A 330 -20.41 -9.41 20.65
C LEU A 330 -21.19 -8.20 20.13
N SER A 331 -21.24 -7.11 20.90
CA SER A 331 -21.91 -5.86 20.47
C SER A 331 -21.26 -5.28 19.22
N ARG A 332 -19.92 -5.24 19.16
CA ARG A 332 -19.18 -4.82 17.96
C ARG A 332 -19.45 -5.73 16.76
N MET A 333 -19.48 -7.05 16.95
CA MET A 333 -19.81 -7.99 15.88
C MET A 333 -21.23 -7.80 15.35
N LEU A 334 -22.20 -7.56 16.23
CA LEU A 334 -23.60 -7.32 15.84
C LEU A 334 -23.76 -5.98 15.12
N GLU A 335 -23.04 -4.94 15.56
CA GLU A 335 -22.97 -3.66 14.84
C GLU A 335 -22.32 -3.80 13.47
N GLU A 336 -21.25 -4.59 13.34
CA GLU A 336 -20.62 -4.89 12.05
C GLU A 336 -21.56 -5.66 11.11
N LEU A 337 -22.29 -6.66 11.62
CA LEU A 337 -23.28 -7.41 10.84
C LEU A 337 -24.43 -6.50 10.37
N ALA A 338 -24.94 -5.65 11.25
CA ALA A 338 -25.98 -4.67 10.92
C ALA A 338 -25.54 -3.64 9.87
N ARG A 339 -24.25 -3.26 9.88
CA ARG A 339 -23.65 -2.40 8.86
C ARG A 339 -23.61 -3.09 7.50
N VAL A 340 -23.19 -4.35 7.48
CA VAL A 340 -23.14 -5.17 6.26
C VAL A 340 -24.54 -5.33 5.64
N GLU A 341 -25.57 -5.55 6.47
CA GLU A 341 -26.94 -5.76 6.03
C GLU A 341 -27.57 -4.49 5.43
N ARG A 342 -27.45 -3.34 6.12
CA ARG A 342 -27.86 -2.03 5.57
C ARG A 342 -27.26 -1.77 4.19
N SER A 343 -25.96 -2.02 4.05
CA SER A 343 -25.25 -1.73 2.81
C SER A 343 -25.52 -2.77 1.72
N SER A 344 -26.01 -3.96 2.09
CA SER A 344 -26.51 -4.99 1.16
C SER A 344 -27.80 -4.52 0.48
N ASP A 345 -28.74 -3.95 1.23
CA ASP A 345 -29.99 -3.38 0.68
C ASP A 345 -29.72 -2.20 -0.26
N GLU A 346 -28.78 -1.32 0.11
CA GLU A 346 -28.36 -0.19 -0.74
C GLU A 346 -27.68 -0.68 -2.03
N ALA A 347 -26.88 -1.74 -1.96
CA ALA A 347 -26.23 -2.38 -3.10
C ALA A 347 -27.22 -3.14 -4.01
N GLU A 348 -28.20 -3.85 -3.45
CA GLU A 348 -29.27 -4.51 -4.20
C GLU A 348 -30.14 -3.50 -4.94
N GLN A 349 -30.49 -2.37 -4.31
CA GLN A 349 -31.23 -1.29 -4.98
C GLN A 349 -30.42 -0.63 -6.10
N LEU A 350 -29.08 -0.58 -5.98
CA LEU A 350 -28.20 -0.09 -7.03
C LEU A 350 -28.16 -1.07 -8.21
N ILE A 351 -27.97 -2.37 -7.94
CA ILE A 351 -27.97 -3.44 -8.95
C ILE A 351 -29.33 -3.51 -9.66
N HIS A 352 -30.43 -3.45 -8.92
CA HIS A 352 -31.78 -3.47 -9.48
C HIS A 352 -32.05 -2.25 -10.39
N ARG A 353 -31.54 -1.06 -10.03
CA ARG A 353 -31.61 0.14 -10.89
C ARG A 353 -30.75 0.03 -12.14
N LEU A 354 -29.57 -0.58 -12.05
CA LEU A 354 -28.66 -0.80 -13.18
C LEU A 354 -29.17 -1.87 -14.16
N VAL A 355 -29.84 -2.91 -13.65
CA VAL A 355 -30.47 -3.95 -14.47
C VAL A 355 -31.71 -3.40 -15.19
N HIS A 356 -32.53 -2.59 -14.50
CA HIS A 356 -33.71 -1.99 -15.13
C HIS A 356 -33.42 -0.80 -16.05
N SER A 357 -32.31 -0.08 -15.87
CA SER A 357 -31.91 0.97 -16.83
C SER A 357 -31.45 0.38 -18.16
N ARG A 358 -30.83 -0.81 -18.18
CA ARG A 358 -30.48 -1.54 -19.41
C ARG A 358 -31.70 -2.11 -20.15
N LEU A 359 -32.74 -2.55 -19.44
CA LEU A 359 -33.97 -3.08 -20.05
C LEU A 359 -34.89 -2.01 -20.64
N LYS A 360 -34.66 -0.72 -20.37
CA LYS A 360 -35.39 0.40 -21.00
C LYS A 360 -34.68 0.97 -22.24
N MET A 361 -33.49 0.45 -22.57
CA MET A 361 -32.71 0.87 -23.74
C MET A 361 -32.56 -0.22 -24.82
N SER A 362 -33.27 -1.34 -24.70
CA SER A 362 -33.55 -2.28 -25.80
C SER A 362 -34.99 -2.14 -26.24
#